data_AF-A0A7W4E011-F1
#
_entry.id   AF-A0A7W4E011-F1
#
_cell.length_a   1.000
_cell.length_b   1.000
_cell.length_c   1.000
_cell.angle_alpha   90.00
_cell.angle_beta   90.00
_cell.angle_gamma   90.00
#
_symmetry.space_group_name_H-M   'P 1'
#
loop_
_entity.id
_entity.type
_entity.pdbx_description
1 polymer ?
#
loop_
_entity_poly.entity_id
_entity_poly.type
_entity_poly.pdbx_seq_one_letter_code
_entity_poly.pdbx_strand_id
1 'polypeptide(L)'
;MSYITFKSKLIEQKVKQYLKKKHEDLLVKEGRRVLVKEEGATLITKMLIHNDDLHSEDLADLQMFPNIKELELLSENITDLESLPPLEKLQKLYLNVKATDYTPLAKYKKLKKVEVYDSGVSDITPFCELSKLKELRLSCNKLTSLIGIAKLQNLTELWLDRNQITDISPLAWLPNLEYLQLDRNQIRDLSPLKALKKVTTLYLYHNEVKDLSPLKHLSLEELNLEQNKIEDLSDLVDIETLRNLKICFNPIKDASPLLKMPHLEFVCTDAEDIYLPLEHYLNKIVVREVFGGQYPNFEEADTYIFSKKE
;
A
#
# COMPACT_ATOMS: atom_id res chain seq x y z
N MET A 1 -11.21 19.12 39.25
CA MET A 1 -11.04 18.14 38.17
C MET A 1 -11.22 18.87 36.87
N SER A 2 -10.29 18.70 35.93
CA SER A 2 -10.36 19.28 34.60
C SER A 2 -11.05 18.30 33.64
N TYR A 3 -11.86 18.84 32.73
CA TYR A 3 -12.65 18.05 31.78
C TYR A 3 -12.40 18.53 30.36
N ILE A 4 -12.44 17.60 29.43
CA ILE A 4 -12.28 17.87 28.00
C ILE A 4 -13.56 18.51 27.45
N THR A 5 -13.43 19.61 26.72
CA THR A 5 -14.54 20.25 26.00
C THR A 5 -14.39 20.05 24.49
N PHE A 6 -15.20 19.17 23.92
CA PHE A 6 -15.21 18.91 22.48
C PHE A 6 -16.06 19.93 21.74
N LYS A 7 -15.59 20.39 20.58
CA LYS A 7 -16.42 21.07 19.59
C LYS A 7 -17.17 20.05 18.73
N SER A 8 -16.47 18.97 18.34
CA SER A 8 -17.00 17.88 17.56
C SER A 8 -17.75 16.88 18.43
N LYS A 9 -19.08 16.82 18.26
CA LYS A 9 -19.90 15.78 18.91
C LYS A 9 -19.50 14.37 18.50
N LEU A 10 -18.96 14.20 17.29
CA LEU A 10 -18.55 12.90 16.76
C LEU A 10 -17.30 12.39 17.47
N ILE A 11 -16.28 13.23 17.59
CA ILE A 11 -15.05 12.89 18.33
C ILE A 11 -15.42 12.64 19.81
N GLU A 12 -16.26 13.48 20.40
CA GLU A 12 -16.75 13.30 21.76
C GLU A 12 -17.41 11.91 21.96
N GLN A 13 -18.32 11.53 21.07
CA GLN A 13 -19.01 10.24 21.13
C GLN A 13 -18.03 9.07 21.00
N LYS A 14 -17.07 9.16 20.07
CA LYS A 14 -16.05 8.12 19.86
C LYS A 14 -15.19 7.92 21.11
N VAL A 15 -14.74 9.01 21.72
CA VAL A 15 -13.95 8.99 22.95
C VAL A 15 -14.76 8.39 24.10
N LYS A 16 -16.02 8.80 24.28
CA LYS A 16 -16.89 8.24 25.32
C LYS A 16 -17.12 6.75 25.12
N GLN A 17 -17.33 6.30 23.90
CA GLN A 17 -17.50 4.88 23.60
C GLN A 17 -16.24 4.07 23.96
N TYR A 18 -15.06 4.59 23.62
CA TYR A 18 -13.78 3.98 23.98
C TYR A 18 -13.59 3.89 25.50
N LEU A 19 -13.75 5.01 26.20
CA LEU A 19 -13.55 5.08 27.65
C LEU A 19 -14.60 4.24 28.39
N LYS A 20 -15.86 4.22 27.96
CA LYS A 20 -16.89 3.37 28.57
C LYS A 20 -16.50 1.89 28.56
N LYS A 21 -15.78 1.43 27.53
CA LYS A 21 -15.34 0.03 27.40
C LYS A 21 -14.10 -0.31 28.25
N LYS A 22 -13.21 0.65 28.51
CA LYS A 22 -11.87 0.38 29.07
C LYS A 22 -11.53 1.14 30.36
N HIS A 23 -12.13 2.31 30.56
CA HIS A 23 -11.82 3.30 31.59
C HIS A 23 -13.08 4.09 31.98
N GLU A 24 -14.14 3.39 32.39
CA GLU A 24 -15.43 4.02 32.74
C GLU A 24 -15.30 5.00 33.91
N ASP A 25 -14.31 4.79 34.78
CA ASP A 25 -13.92 5.67 35.89
C ASP A 25 -13.48 7.09 35.43
N LEU A 26 -13.14 7.24 34.15
CA LEU A 26 -12.78 8.52 33.52
C LEU A 26 -13.97 9.24 32.88
N LEU A 27 -15.17 8.68 33.00
CA LEU A 27 -16.43 9.32 32.61
C LEU A 27 -17.18 9.79 33.85
N VAL A 28 -17.61 11.05 33.85
CA VAL A 28 -18.37 11.65 34.97
C VAL A 28 -19.74 12.07 34.47
N LYS A 29 -20.81 11.65 35.16
CA LYS A 29 -22.17 12.06 34.83
C LYS A 29 -22.54 13.33 35.60
N GLU A 30 -22.75 14.43 34.88
CA GLU A 30 -23.29 15.68 35.42
C GLU A 30 -24.65 15.97 34.78
N GLY A 31 -25.72 15.66 35.52
CA GLY A 31 -27.08 15.73 35.02
C GLY A 31 -27.31 14.82 33.82
N ARG A 32 -27.59 15.42 32.65
CA ARG A 32 -27.77 14.71 31.37
C ARG A 32 -26.48 14.58 30.56
N ARG A 33 -25.40 15.26 30.97
CA ARG A 33 -24.11 15.22 30.27
C ARG A 33 -23.21 14.14 30.86
N VAL A 34 -22.43 13.52 29.99
CA VAL A 34 -21.30 12.67 30.37
C VAL A 34 -20.04 13.46 30.01
N LEU A 35 -19.22 13.80 30.98
CA LEU A 35 -17.97 14.52 30.81
C LEU A 35 -16.80 13.53 30.73
N VAL A 36 -15.76 13.89 30.00
CA VAL A 36 -14.53 13.12 29.89
C VAL A 36 -13.45 13.82 30.72
N LYS A 37 -12.85 13.11 31.67
CA LYS A 37 -11.70 13.63 32.43
C LYS A 37 -10.47 13.75 31.51
N GLU A 38 -9.63 14.77 31.72
CA GLU A 38 -8.43 15.00 30.90
C GLU A 38 -7.46 13.81 30.89
N GLU A 39 -7.36 13.06 31.99
CA GLU A 39 -6.53 11.86 32.07
C GLU A 39 -6.92 10.82 31.01
N GLY A 40 -8.21 10.75 30.65
CA GLY A 40 -8.73 9.85 29.62
C GLY A 40 -8.16 10.14 28.23
N ALA A 41 -7.90 11.41 27.89
CA ALA A 41 -7.30 11.79 26.62
C ALA A 41 -5.88 11.22 26.46
N THR A 42 -5.12 11.20 27.56
CA THR A 42 -3.73 10.73 27.55
C THR A 42 -3.61 9.22 27.31
N LEU A 43 -4.67 8.45 27.57
CA LEU A 43 -4.70 7.01 27.34
C LEU A 43 -4.95 6.64 25.87
N ILE A 44 -5.46 7.58 25.07
CA ILE A 44 -5.77 7.35 23.67
C ILE A 44 -4.48 7.47 22.85
N THR A 45 -4.03 6.31 22.34
CA THR A 45 -2.83 6.18 21.50
C THR A 45 -3.13 5.78 20.07
N LYS A 46 -4.32 5.22 19.82
CA LYS A 46 -4.85 4.93 18.48
C LYS A 46 -6.26 5.49 18.39
N MET A 47 -6.57 6.18 17.30
CA MET A 47 -7.90 6.71 17.03
C MET A 47 -8.32 6.34 15.61
N LEU A 48 -9.53 5.78 15.52
CA LEU A 48 -10.16 5.32 14.28
C LEU A 48 -11.46 6.10 14.11
N ILE A 49 -11.60 6.94 13.10
CA ILE A 49 -12.84 7.69 12.86
C ILE A 49 -13.33 7.44 11.45
N HIS A 50 -14.32 6.54 11.35
CA HIS A 50 -15.05 6.24 10.13
C HIS A 50 -16.44 6.85 10.30
N ASN A 51 -16.64 8.01 9.70
CA ASN A 51 -17.89 8.73 9.83
C ASN A 51 -18.02 9.79 8.74
N ASP A 52 -19.03 9.63 7.88
CA ASP A 52 -19.27 10.57 6.80
C ASP A 52 -19.70 11.95 7.30
N ASP A 53 -20.19 12.12 8.53
CA ASP A 53 -20.50 13.43 9.11
C ASP A 53 -19.27 14.15 9.70
N LEU A 54 -18.07 13.54 9.69
CA LEU A 54 -16.84 14.19 10.16
C LEU A 54 -16.33 15.18 9.11
N HIS A 55 -16.28 16.47 9.44
CA HIS A 55 -15.80 17.53 8.54
C HIS A 55 -14.37 17.95 8.89
N SER A 56 -13.71 18.69 7.99
CA SER A 56 -12.35 19.19 8.20
C SER A 56 -12.21 19.97 9.53
N GLU A 57 -13.19 20.79 9.90
CA GLU A 57 -13.14 21.63 11.11
C GLU A 57 -13.15 20.82 12.43
N ASP A 58 -13.73 19.62 12.40
CA ASP A 58 -13.77 18.73 13.57
C ASP A 58 -12.37 18.25 13.97
N LEU A 59 -11.44 18.19 13.00
CA LEU A 59 -10.09 17.68 13.21
C LEU A 59 -9.31 18.49 14.26
N ALA A 60 -9.68 19.75 14.51
CA ALA A 60 -9.06 20.60 15.52
C ALA A 60 -9.16 20.01 16.94
N ASP A 61 -10.21 19.25 17.25
CA ASP A 61 -10.38 18.60 18.56
C ASP A 61 -9.34 17.50 18.81
N LEU A 62 -8.65 17.02 17.77
CA LEU A 62 -7.59 16.02 17.93
C LEU A 62 -6.40 16.54 18.76
N GLN A 63 -6.29 17.86 18.97
CA GLN A 63 -5.25 18.48 19.79
C GLN A 63 -5.30 18.00 21.25
N MET A 64 -6.45 17.48 21.67
CA MET A 64 -6.72 17.03 23.03
C MET A 64 -6.05 15.69 23.34
N PHE A 65 -5.52 14.97 22.35
CA PHE A 65 -4.95 13.63 22.52
C PHE A 65 -3.43 13.62 22.27
N PRO A 66 -2.62 14.05 23.26
CA PRO A 66 -1.17 14.25 23.08
C PRO A 66 -0.38 12.95 22.84
N ASN A 67 -1.03 11.79 23.02
CA ASN A 67 -0.40 10.48 22.94
C ASN A 67 -0.79 9.67 21.70
N ILE A 68 -1.55 10.24 20.75
CA ILE A 68 -1.88 9.56 19.49
C ILE A 68 -0.60 9.21 18.74
N LYS A 69 -0.47 7.93 18.41
CA LYS A 69 0.58 7.33 17.58
C LYS A 69 0.03 6.84 16.25
N GLU A 70 -1.25 6.51 16.20
CA GLU A 70 -1.94 5.99 15.02
C GLU A 70 -3.30 6.67 14.86
N LEU A 71 -3.50 7.26 13.68
CA LEU A 71 -4.74 7.94 13.33
C LEU A 71 -5.24 7.40 12.00
N GLU A 72 -6.52 7.03 11.97
CA GLU A 72 -7.23 6.59 10.78
C GLU A 72 -8.49 7.44 10.61
N LEU A 73 -8.58 8.12 9.46
CA LEU A 73 -9.68 9.00 9.10
C LEU A 73 -10.29 8.51 7.79
N LEU A 74 -11.56 8.09 7.88
CA LEU A 74 -12.39 7.75 6.73
C LEU A 74 -13.62 8.66 6.78
N SER A 75 -13.65 9.62 5.86
CA SER A 75 -14.80 10.50 5.67
C SER A 75 -14.72 11.22 4.34
N GLU A 76 -15.82 11.15 3.59
CA GLU A 76 -16.01 11.90 2.35
C GLU A 76 -16.12 13.43 2.56
N ASN A 77 -16.35 13.86 3.80
CA ASN A 77 -16.57 15.27 4.16
C ASN A 77 -15.34 16.00 4.69
N ILE A 78 -14.20 15.31 4.81
CA ILE A 78 -12.90 15.94 5.03
C ILE A 78 -12.34 16.35 3.68
N THR A 79 -12.42 17.65 3.37
CA THR A 79 -11.98 18.23 2.09
C THR A 79 -10.63 18.93 2.17
N ASP A 80 -10.07 19.08 3.37
CA ASP A 80 -8.76 19.67 3.63
C ASP A 80 -8.18 19.17 4.95
N LEU A 81 -6.88 19.36 5.13
CA LEU A 81 -6.11 18.86 6.27
C LEU A 81 -5.50 19.98 7.13
N GLU A 82 -5.91 21.24 6.90
CA GLU A 82 -5.34 22.42 7.59
C GLU A 82 -5.62 22.37 9.09
N SER A 83 -6.85 21.99 9.45
CA SER A 83 -7.31 21.89 10.84
C SER A 83 -6.70 20.72 11.61
N LEU A 84 -5.93 19.83 10.96
CA LEU A 84 -5.21 18.79 11.68
C LEU A 84 -4.16 19.42 12.62
N PRO A 85 -4.24 19.18 13.94
CA PRO A 85 -3.32 19.77 14.89
C PRO A 85 -1.96 19.06 14.87
N PRO A 86 -0.90 19.66 15.45
CA PRO A 86 0.39 18.99 15.63
C PRO A 86 0.24 17.80 16.59
N LEU A 87 0.34 16.59 16.04
CA LEU A 87 0.26 15.32 16.77
C LEU A 87 1.67 14.78 16.93
N GLU A 88 2.37 15.28 17.95
CA GLU A 88 3.82 15.10 18.15
C GLU A 88 4.31 13.64 18.27
N LYS A 89 3.41 12.69 18.51
CA LYS A 89 3.72 11.26 18.65
C LYS A 89 3.21 10.41 17.48
N LEU A 90 2.57 11.03 16.49
CA LEU A 90 1.99 10.33 15.34
C LEU A 90 3.08 9.63 14.52
N GLN A 91 2.88 8.33 14.30
CA GLN A 91 3.80 7.46 13.56
C GLN A 91 3.11 6.77 12.39
N LYS A 92 1.80 6.58 12.46
CA LYS A 92 1.00 5.95 11.42
C LYS A 92 -0.23 6.80 11.11
N LEU A 93 -0.46 7.06 9.84
CA LEU A 93 -1.59 7.84 9.36
C LEU A 93 -2.24 7.11 8.20
N TYR A 94 -3.55 6.89 8.30
CA TYR A 94 -4.38 6.29 7.28
C TYR A 94 -5.48 7.27 6.92
N LEU A 95 -5.59 7.59 5.64
CA LEU A 95 -6.55 8.55 5.12
C LEU A 95 -7.33 7.91 3.97
N ASN A 96 -8.64 8.03 4.04
CA ASN A 96 -9.53 7.93 2.90
C ASN A 96 -10.50 9.11 3.02
N VAL A 97 -10.12 10.21 2.37
CA VAL A 97 -10.73 11.53 2.51
C VAL A 97 -10.77 12.21 1.14
N LYS A 98 -11.49 13.33 1.03
CA LYS A 98 -11.58 14.12 -0.21
C LYS A 98 -10.67 15.35 -0.22
N ALA A 99 -9.61 15.33 0.59
CA ALA A 99 -8.58 16.35 0.60
C ALA A 99 -7.78 16.37 -0.72
N THR A 100 -7.58 17.58 -1.26
CA THR A 100 -6.79 17.81 -2.48
C THR A 100 -5.36 18.26 -2.20
N ASP A 101 -5.12 18.81 -1.01
CA ASP A 101 -3.80 19.28 -0.56
C ASP A 101 -3.33 18.51 0.67
N TYR A 102 -2.18 17.85 0.52
CA TYR A 102 -1.52 17.07 1.58
C TYR A 102 -0.31 17.79 2.17
N THR A 103 0.01 19.01 1.73
CA THR A 103 1.11 19.82 2.30
C THR A 103 1.03 20.00 3.82
N PRO A 104 -0.16 20.09 4.47
CA PRO A 104 -0.22 20.17 5.93
C PRO A 104 0.42 18.96 6.62
N LEU A 105 0.53 17.81 5.96
CA LEU A 105 1.15 16.62 6.55
C LEU A 105 2.65 16.78 6.78
N ALA A 106 3.32 17.73 6.13
CA ALA A 106 4.75 17.94 6.25
C ALA A 106 5.21 18.22 7.70
N LYS A 107 4.30 18.64 8.61
CA LYS A 107 4.59 18.84 10.05
C LYS A 107 4.84 17.54 10.82
N TYR A 108 4.35 16.39 10.35
CA TYR A 108 4.43 15.12 11.07
C TYR A 108 5.74 14.36 10.80
N LYS A 109 6.88 14.95 11.17
CA LYS A 109 8.24 14.42 10.90
C LYS A 109 8.59 13.07 11.55
N LYS A 110 7.68 12.50 12.36
CA LYS A 110 7.84 11.17 12.99
C LYS A 110 7.03 10.06 12.31
N LEU A 111 6.26 10.39 11.26
CA LEU A 111 5.56 9.39 10.47
C LEU A 111 6.54 8.36 9.90
N LYS A 112 6.17 7.10 10.08
CA LYS A 112 6.85 5.92 9.54
C LYS A 112 5.98 5.21 8.51
N LYS A 113 4.66 5.33 8.64
CA LYS A 113 3.69 4.78 7.71
C LYS A 113 2.66 5.84 7.35
N VAL A 114 2.45 6.01 6.06
CA VAL A 114 1.34 6.79 5.52
C VAL A 114 0.61 5.94 4.49
N GLU A 115 -0.70 5.89 4.63
CA GLU A 115 -1.60 5.28 3.66
C GLU A 115 -2.67 6.29 3.29
N VAL A 116 -2.81 6.55 2.00
CA VAL A 116 -3.86 7.39 1.42
C VAL A 116 -4.50 6.62 0.28
N TYR A 117 -5.72 6.14 0.51
CA TYR A 117 -6.44 5.29 -0.44
C TYR A 117 -7.60 6.05 -1.06
N ASP A 118 -7.77 5.94 -2.38
CA ASP A 118 -8.93 6.48 -3.13
C ASP A 118 -9.29 7.93 -2.78
N SER A 119 -8.26 8.77 -2.63
CA SER A 119 -8.40 10.16 -2.19
C SER A 119 -8.01 11.16 -3.28
N GLY A 120 -7.83 10.70 -4.51
CA GLY A 120 -7.55 11.55 -5.67
C GLY A 120 -6.17 12.22 -5.66
N VAL A 121 -5.19 11.69 -4.92
CA VAL A 121 -3.83 12.23 -4.84
C VAL A 121 -3.20 12.29 -6.23
N SER A 122 -2.78 13.47 -6.66
CA SER A 122 -2.06 13.68 -7.93
C SER A 122 -0.64 14.22 -7.74
N ASP A 123 -0.32 14.72 -6.55
CA ASP A 123 1.00 15.23 -6.19
C ASP A 123 1.59 14.43 -5.02
N ILE A 124 2.74 13.79 -5.25
CA ILE A 124 3.45 13.00 -4.24
C ILE A 124 4.36 13.86 -3.34
N THR A 125 4.66 15.11 -3.74
CA THR A 125 5.70 15.92 -3.09
C THR A 125 5.46 16.17 -1.60
N PRO A 126 4.23 16.32 -1.06
CA PRO A 126 4.02 16.48 0.37
C PRO A 126 4.52 15.29 1.20
N PHE A 127 4.37 14.07 0.68
CA PHE A 127 4.83 12.85 1.36
C PHE A 127 6.35 12.72 1.34
N CYS A 128 7.02 13.30 0.33
CA CYS A 128 8.47 13.27 0.17
C CYS A 128 9.22 14.07 1.26
N GLU A 129 8.51 14.94 2.00
CA GLU A 129 9.06 15.70 3.13
C GLU A 129 9.09 14.90 4.45
N LEU A 130 8.58 13.67 4.44
CA LEU A 130 8.49 12.76 5.58
C LEU A 130 9.67 11.76 5.58
N SER A 131 10.88 12.26 5.79
CA SER A 131 12.14 11.49 5.65
C SER A 131 12.28 10.24 6.53
N LYS A 132 11.40 10.03 7.53
CA LYS A 132 11.35 8.84 8.38
C LYS A 132 10.38 7.76 7.91
N LEU A 133 9.69 7.98 6.78
CA LEU A 133 8.82 6.99 6.19
C LEU A 133 9.58 5.71 5.86
N LYS A 134 8.95 4.59 6.23
CA LYS A 134 9.31 3.22 5.86
C LYS A 134 8.28 2.61 4.91
N GLU A 135 7.02 2.97 5.11
CA GLU A 135 5.90 2.49 4.30
C GLU A 135 5.11 3.68 3.75
N LEU A 136 4.98 3.74 2.42
CA LEU A 136 4.13 4.72 1.74
C LEU A 136 3.16 3.98 0.82
N ARG A 137 1.86 4.15 1.07
CA ARG A 137 0.79 3.54 0.29
C ARG A 137 -0.11 4.61 -0.28
N LEU A 138 -0.12 4.72 -1.61
CA LEU A 138 -0.91 5.70 -2.37
C LEU A 138 -1.72 4.99 -3.47
N SER A 139 -2.21 3.79 -3.18
CA SER A 139 -3.02 2.97 -4.08
C SER A 139 -4.34 3.67 -4.46
N CYS A 140 -4.85 3.39 -5.66
CA CYS A 140 -6.10 3.97 -6.18
C CYS A 140 -6.10 5.51 -6.21
N ASN A 141 -5.08 6.13 -6.79
CA ASN A 141 -4.98 7.58 -6.88
C ASN A 141 -4.76 8.05 -8.33
N LYS A 142 -4.30 9.28 -8.52
CA LYS A 142 -4.13 9.94 -9.83
C LYS A 142 -2.69 10.37 -10.06
N LEU A 143 -1.72 9.68 -9.46
CA LEU A 143 -0.30 9.99 -9.61
C LEU A 143 0.14 9.69 -11.04
N THR A 144 0.83 10.66 -11.64
CA THR A 144 1.51 10.51 -12.94
C THR A 144 3.03 10.66 -12.83
N SER A 145 3.50 11.24 -11.72
CA SER A 145 4.90 11.58 -11.48
C SER A 145 5.33 11.15 -10.09
N LEU A 146 6.57 10.66 -10.01
CA LEU A 146 7.24 10.29 -8.76
C LEU A 146 8.38 11.25 -8.38
N ILE A 147 8.40 12.45 -8.99
CA ILE A 147 9.43 13.45 -8.71
C ILE A 147 9.44 13.78 -7.21
N GLY A 148 10.64 13.72 -6.62
CA GLY A 148 10.86 13.98 -5.19
C GLY A 148 10.90 12.73 -4.32
N ILE A 149 10.40 11.57 -4.79
CA ILE A 149 10.36 10.34 -3.99
C ILE A 149 11.74 9.89 -3.52
N ALA A 150 12.80 10.23 -4.27
CA ALA A 150 14.19 9.99 -3.91
C ALA A 150 14.61 10.61 -2.56
N LYS A 151 13.83 11.52 -1.95
CA LYS A 151 14.08 11.99 -0.58
C LYS A 151 13.81 10.92 0.49
N LEU A 152 12.99 9.90 0.18
CA LEU A 152 12.54 8.86 1.11
C LEU A 152 13.56 7.72 1.25
N GLN A 153 14.78 8.05 1.67
CA GLN A 153 15.90 7.10 1.74
C GLN A 153 15.69 5.91 2.71
N ASN A 154 14.70 6.00 3.61
CA ASN A 154 14.36 4.94 4.57
C ASN A 154 13.19 4.05 4.12
N LEU A 155 12.64 4.29 2.93
CA LEU A 155 11.47 3.57 2.44
C LEU A 155 11.82 2.12 2.12
N THR A 156 11.04 1.19 2.68
CA THR A 156 11.16 -0.26 2.50
C THR A 156 9.96 -0.84 1.75
N GLU A 157 8.77 -0.26 1.92
CA GLU A 157 7.56 -0.65 1.19
C GLU A 157 6.93 0.54 0.45
N LEU A 158 6.61 0.34 -0.82
CA LEU A 158 5.95 1.32 -1.66
C LEU A 158 4.79 0.69 -2.43
N TRP A 159 3.59 1.24 -2.24
CA TRP A 159 2.37 0.82 -2.92
C TRP A 159 1.83 1.97 -3.75
N LEU A 160 1.79 1.77 -5.06
CA LEU A 160 1.41 2.77 -6.07
C LEU A 160 0.47 2.17 -7.12
N ASP A 161 -0.19 1.05 -6.80
CA ASP A 161 -1.12 0.41 -7.71
C ASP A 161 -2.32 1.29 -8.05
N ARG A 162 -2.91 1.07 -9.23
CA ARG A 162 -4.08 1.81 -9.72
C ARG A 162 -3.84 3.32 -9.74
N ASN A 163 -2.73 3.72 -10.38
CA ASN A 163 -2.39 5.10 -10.68
C ASN A 163 -2.21 5.29 -12.20
N GLN A 164 -1.58 6.39 -12.63
CA GLN A 164 -1.33 6.73 -14.04
C GLN A 164 0.17 6.92 -14.29
N ILE A 165 1.01 6.13 -13.62
CA ILE A 165 2.47 6.27 -13.66
C ILE A 165 3.01 5.63 -14.94
N THR A 166 3.88 6.37 -15.62
CA THR A 166 4.61 5.90 -16.81
C THR A 166 6.12 5.86 -16.59
N ASP A 167 6.66 6.86 -15.89
CA ASP A 167 8.09 6.98 -15.58
C ASP A 167 8.39 6.62 -14.13
N ILE A 168 9.16 5.55 -13.94
CA ILE A 168 9.64 5.07 -12.64
C ILE A 168 11.13 5.39 -12.40
N SER A 169 11.76 6.23 -13.23
CA SER A 169 13.16 6.66 -13.06
C SER A 169 13.50 7.16 -11.65
N PRO A 170 12.62 7.91 -10.94
CA PRO A 170 12.89 8.33 -9.58
C PRO A 170 13.08 7.19 -8.57
N LEU A 171 12.54 5.99 -8.83
CA LEU A 171 12.66 4.84 -7.94
C LEU A 171 14.11 4.35 -7.82
N ALA A 172 14.95 4.53 -8.84
CA ALA A 172 16.36 4.08 -8.83
C ALA A 172 17.18 4.61 -7.64
N TRP A 173 16.69 5.65 -6.96
CA TRP A 173 17.31 6.30 -5.81
C TRP A 173 16.76 5.84 -4.45
N LEU A 174 16.04 4.71 -4.39
CA LEU A 174 15.50 4.13 -3.16
C LEU A 174 16.26 2.85 -2.77
N PRO A 175 17.45 2.95 -2.15
CA PRO A 175 18.36 1.82 -1.95
C PRO A 175 17.87 0.77 -0.94
N ASN A 176 16.82 1.11 -0.18
CA ASN A 176 16.28 0.28 0.89
C ASN A 176 14.94 -0.37 0.55
N LEU A 177 14.44 -0.20 -0.68
CA LEU A 177 13.15 -0.75 -1.06
C LEU A 177 13.22 -2.28 -1.14
N GLU A 178 12.28 -2.94 -0.48
CA GLU A 178 12.16 -4.40 -0.38
C GLU A 178 10.86 -4.89 -1.05
N TYR A 179 9.78 -4.11 -0.92
CA TYR A 179 8.48 -4.40 -1.50
C TYR A 179 8.02 -3.25 -2.41
N LEU A 180 7.65 -3.59 -3.65
CA LEU A 180 7.19 -2.62 -4.65
C LEU A 180 5.93 -3.12 -5.37
N GLN A 181 4.82 -2.41 -5.16
CA GLN A 181 3.53 -2.67 -5.78
C GLN A 181 3.19 -1.56 -6.80
N LEU A 182 3.17 -1.92 -8.08
CA LEU A 182 2.98 -1.03 -9.24
C LEU A 182 1.86 -1.50 -10.19
N ASP A 183 1.01 -2.42 -9.74
CA ASP A 183 -0.09 -2.96 -10.54
C ASP A 183 -0.98 -1.86 -11.14
N ARG A 184 -1.55 -2.11 -12.33
CA ARG A 184 -2.50 -1.21 -12.99
C ARG A 184 -1.97 0.21 -13.16
N ASN A 185 -0.80 0.33 -13.78
CA ASN A 185 -0.20 1.58 -14.24
C ASN A 185 0.03 1.52 -15.78
N GLN A 186 0.87 2.39 -16.33
CA GLN A 186 1.24 2.42 -17.77
C GLN A 186 2.75 2.28 -17.96
N ILE A 187 3.39 1.43 -17.15
CA ILE A 187 4.85 1.27 -17.10
C ILE A 187 5.31 0.39 -18.27
N ARG A 188 6.37 0.83 -18.95
CA ARG A 188 7.00 0.10 -20.07
C ARG A 188 8.47 -0.21 -19.81
N ASP A 189 9.21 0.76 -19.25
CA ASP A 189 10.65 0.66 -19.02
C ASP A 189 10.95 0.30 -17.56
N LEU A 190 11.56 -0.88 -17.37
CA LEU A 190 11.99 -1.36 -16.06
C LEU A 190 13.46 -1.04 -15.76
N SER A 191 14.19 -0.36 -16.66
CA SER A 191 15.60 -0.02 -16.47
C SER A 191 15.94 0.60 -15.12
N PRO A 192 15.12 1.49 -14.53
CA PRO A 192 15.36 2.05 -13.21
C PRO A 192 15.44 1.01 -12.08
N LEU A 193 14.76 -0.13 -12.22
CA LEU A 193 14.71 -1.18 -11.21
C LEU A 193 16.05 -1.90 -11.03
N LYS A 194 16.99 -1.82 -12.00
CA LYS A 194 18.34 -2.41 -11.89
C LYS A 194 19.10 -1.97 -10.64
N ALA A 195 18.80 -0.78 -10.12
CA ALA A 195 19.42 -0.20 -8.93
C ALA A 195 18.85 -0.75 -7.61
N LEU A 196 17.68 -1.39 -7.62
CA LEU A 196 16.92 -1.78 -6.43
C LEU A 196 17.34 -3.15 -5.88
N LYS A 197 18.59 -3.25 -5.42
CA LYS A 197 19.22 -4.53 -5.03
C LYS A 197 18.58 -5.26 -3.85
N LYS A 198 17.66 -4.63 -3.12
CA LYS A 198 16.96 -5.23 -1.98
C LYS A 198 15.52 -5.63 -2.27
N VAL A 199 14.98 -5.32 -3.45
CA VAL A 199 13.60 -5.69 -3.78
C VAL A 199 13.51 -7.21 -3.91
N THR A 200 12.65 -7.80 -3.08
CA THR A 200 12.32 -9.23 -3.08
C THR A 200 10.92 -9.49 -3.61
N THR A 201 10.02 -8.50 -3.49
CA THR A 201 8.63 -8.62 -3.96
C THR A 201 8.32 -7.49 -4.93
N LEU A 202 7.95 -7.85 -6.16
CA LEU A 202 7.63 -6.92 -7.23
C LEU A 202 6.32 -7.29 -7.93
N TYR A 203 5.37 -6.37 -7.91
CA TYR A 203 4.08 -6.52 -8.57
C TYR A 203 3.90 -5.48 -9.68
N LEU A 204 3.64 -5.97 -10.89
CA LEU A 204 3.53 -5.22 -12.15
C LEU A 204 2.32 -5.69 -12.97
N TYR A 205 1.32 -6.33 -12.37
CA TYR A 205 0.10 -6.78 -13.04
C TYR A 205 -0.54 -5.62 -13.83
N HIS A 206 -0.99 -5.89 -15.06
CA HIS A 206 -1.69 -4.91 -15.91
C HIS A 206 -0.87 -3.63 -16.13
N ASN A 207 0.30 -3.80 -16.77
CA ASN A 207 1.17 -2.74 -17.26
C ASN A 207 1.46 -2.99 -18.76
N GLU A 208 2.52 -2.38 -19.29
CA GLU A 208 2.93 -2.50 -20.69
C GLU A 208 4.37 -3.01 -20.84
N VAL A 209 4.84 -3.81 -19.88
CA VAL A 209 6.20 -4.34 -19.84
C VAL A 209 6.43 -5.37 -20.95
N LYS A 210 7.60 -5.28 -21.60
CA LYS A 210 8.06 -6.27 -22.59
C LYS A 210 9.47 -6.78 -22.31
N ASP A 211 10.38 -5.90 -21.90
CA ASP A 211 11.79 -6.23 -21.63
C ASP A 211 11.99 -6.55 -20.14
N LEU A 212 12.43 -7.78 -19.85
CA LEU A 212 12.69 -8.28 -18.50
C LEU A 212 14.18 -8.23 -18.13
N SER A 213 15.07 -7.88 -19.06
CA SER A 213 16.52 -7.77 -18.83
C SER A 213 16.92 -6.87 -17.65
N PRO A 214 16.12 -5.86 -17.22
CA PRO A 214 16.39 -5.12 -16.00
C PRO A 214 16.27 -5.93 -14.70
N LEU A 215 15.52 -7.03 -14.70
CA LEU A 215 15.22 -7.80 -13.50
C LEU A 215 16.26 -8.88 -13.19
N LYS A 216 17.06 -9.31 -14.18
CA LYS A 216 18.00 -10.44 -14.06
C LYS A 216 19.07 -10.32 -12.97
N HIS A 217 19.29 -9.12 -12.42
CA HIS A 217 20.27 -8.85 -11.37
C HIS A 217 19.64 -8.59 -10.01
N LEU A 218 18.34 -8.84 -9.87
CA LEU A 218 17.61 -8.71 -8.62
C LEU A 218 17.48 -10.07 -7.95
N SER A 219 17.27 -10.06 -6.64
CA SER A 219 17.01 -11.26 -5.84
C SER A 219 15.52 -11.34 -5.51
N LEU A 220 14.68 -11.35 -6.55
CA LEU A 220 13.23 -11.44 -6.39
C LEU A 220 12.86 -12.83 -5.88
N GLU A 221 11.97 -12.88 -4.90
CA GLU A 221 11.32 -14.12 -4.40
C GLU A 221 9.90 -14.23 -4.97
N GLU A 222 9.23 -13.08 -5.16
CA GLU A 222 7.87 -13.01 -5.69
C GLU A 222 7.75 -11.94 -6.78
N LEU A 223 7.21 -12.35 -7.93
CA LEU A 223 7.07 -11.54 -9.12
C LEU A 223 5.71 -11.75 -9.78
N ASN A 224 4.92 -10.68 -9.85
CA ASN A 224 3.69 -10.65 -10.65
C ASN A 224 3.90 -9.80 -11.91
N LEU A 225 3.79 -10.43 -13.08
CA LEU A 225 3.91 -9.84 -14.41
C LEU A 225 2.67 -10.11 -15.29
N GLU A 226 1.57 -10.53 -14.70
CA GLU A 226 0.33 -10.82 -15.40
C GLU A 226 -0.18 -9.62 -16.21
N GLN A 227 -0.88 -9.88 -17.32
CA GLN A 227 -1.43 -8.83 -18.20
C GLN A 227 -0.40 -7.78 -18.62
N ASN A 228 0.70 -8.23 -19.22
CA ASN A 228 1.73 -7.38 -19.82
C ASN A 228 1.93 -7.73 -21.32
N LYS A 229 3.08 -7.39 -21.89
CA LYS A 229 3.44 -7.60 -23.30
C LYS A 229 4.70 -8.47 -23.43
N ILE A 230 4.89 -9.40 -22.50
CA ILE A 230 6.09 -10.25 -22.40
C ILE A 230 5.99 -11.39 -23.41
N GLU A 231 7.06 -11.59 -24.18
CA GLU A 231 7.16 -12.70 -25.14
C GLU A 231 8.28 -13.69 -24.79
N ASP A 232 9.32 -13.23 -24.08
CA ASP A 232 10.54 -13.98 -23.75
C ASP A 232 10.77 -13.97 -22.23
N LEU A 233 11.05 -15.15 -21.68
CA LEU A 233 11.30 -15.38 -20.27
C LEU A 233 12.78 -15.69 -19.97
N SER A 234 13.66 -15.63 -20.96
CA SER A 234 15.07 -16.01 -20.84
C SER A 234 15.82 -15.25 -19.75
N ASP A 235 15.53 -13.96 -19.57
CA ASP A 235 16.12 -13.11 -18.53
C ASP A 235 15.71 -13.50 -17.09
N LEU A 236 14.64 -14.26 -16.90
CA LEU A 236 14.20 -14.68 -15.55
C LEU A 236 15.02 -15.85 -15.02
N VAL A 237 15.70 -16.60 -15.88
CA VAL A 237 16.47 -17.81 -15.49
C VAL A 237 17.62 -17.47 -14.53
N ASP A 238 18.15 -16.26 -14.61
CA ASP A 238 19.24 -15.79 -13.74
C ASP A 238 18.75 -15.38 -12.33
N ILE A 239 17.43 -15.31 -12.10
CA ILE A 239 16.83 -14.93 -10.81
C ILE A 239 16.66 -16.19 -9.95
N GLU A 240 17.78 -16.69 -9.41
CA GLU A 240 17.83 -17.96 -8.67
C GLU A 240 16.96 -17.99 -7.40
N THR A 241 16.61 -16.83 -6.85
CA THR A 241 15.79 -16.69 -5.63
C THR A 241 14.29 -16.80 -5.90
N LEU A 242 13.85 -16.80 -7.16
CA LEU A 242 12.44 -16.67 -7.50
C LEU A 242 11.65 -17.94 -7.13
N ARG A 243 10.60 -17.77 -6.33
CA ARG A 243 9.73 -18.85 -5.84
C ARG A 243 8.32 -18.73 -6.41
N ASN A 244 7.79 -17.52 -6.44
CA ASN A 244 6.41 -17.25 -6.84
C ASN A 244 6.41 -16.38 -8.10
N LEU A 245 5.94 -16.94 -9.22
CA LEU A 245 5.90 -16.25 -10.51
C LEU A 245 4.48 -16.27 -11.08
N LYS A 246 3.94 -15.10 -11.41
CA LYS A 246 2.67 -14.99 -12.13
C LYS A 246 2.90 -14.30 -13.48
N ILE A 247 2.55 -14.97 -14.57
CA ILE A 247 2.79 -14.52 -15.96
C ILE A 247 1.58 -14.68 -16.88
N CYS A 248 0.44 -15.07 -16.32
CA CYS A 248 -0.84 -15.22 -17.02
C CYS A 248 -1.15 -13.97 -17.88
N PHE A 249 -1.77 -14.17 -19.06
CA PHE A 249 -2.13 -13.10 -20.00
C PHE A 249 -0.96 -12.30 -20.57
N ASN A 250 0.08 -13.00 -21.01
CA ASN A 250 1.16 -12.42 -21.80
C ASN A 250 1.28 -13.16 -23.15
N PRO A 251 1.78 -12.52 -24.21
CA PRO A 251 2.02 -13.16 -25.51
C PRO A 251 3.27 -14.07 -25.50
N ILE A 252 3.42 -14.92 -24.49
CA ILE A 252 4.56 -15.84 -24.31
C ILE A 252 4.43 -16.99 -25.30
N LYS A 253 5.49 -17.21 -26.08
CA LYS A 253 5.53 -18.25 -27.14
C LYS A 253 6.27 -19.50 -26.72
N ASP A 254 7.21 -19.35 -25.80
CA ASP A 254 8.05 -20.42 -25.27
C ASP A 254 8.34 -20.12 -23.81
N ALA A 255 7.87 -21.00 -22.93
CA ALA A 255 8.12 -20.91 -21.50
C ALA A 255 8.99 -22.06 -20.98
N SER A 256 9.67 -22.78 -21.87
CA SER A 256 10.75 -23.71 -21.52
C SER A 256 11.88 -23.11 -20.67
N PRO A 257 12.19 -21.79 -20.69
CA PRO A 257 13.15 -21.21 -19.73
C PRO A 257 12.82 -21.49 -18.26
N LEU A 258 11.52 -21.59 -17.91
CA LEU A 258 11.10 -21.89 -16.53
C LEU A 258 11.55 -23.28 -16.06
N LEU A 259 11.81 -24.21 -16.98
CA LEU A 259 12.40 -25.53 -16.71
C LEU A 259 13.88 -25.44 -16.29
N LYS A 260 14.45 -24.25 -16.14
CA LYS A 260 15.82 -24.05 -15.62
C LYS A 260 15.82 -23.42 -14.24
N MET A 261 14.65 -23.15 -13.65
CA MET A 261 14.49 -22.44 -12.39
C MET A 261 14.07 -23.42 -11.28
N PRO A 262 15.03 -24.06 -10.56
CA PRO A 262 14.75 -25.18 -9.66
C PRO A 262 14.03 -24.79 -8.37
N HIS A 263 14.02 -23.50 -8.02
CA HIS A 263 13.44 -23.00 -6.78
C HIS A 263 12.01 -22.48 -6.91
N LEU A 264 11.44 -22.50 -8.11
CA LEU A 264 10.03 -22.17 -8.30
C LEU A 264 9.16 -23.08 -7.43
N GLU A 265 8.20 -22.48 -6.75
CA GLU A 265 7.22 -23.10 -5.86
C GLU A 265 5.81 -22.92 -6.39
N PHE A 266 5.52 -21.75 -6.96
CA PHE A 266 4.24 -21.41 -7.54
C PHE A 266 4.43 -20.70 -8.88
N VAL A 267 3.73 -21.20 -9.91
CA VAL A 267 3.65 -20.55 -11.24
C VAL A 267 2.20 -20.42 -11.69
N CYS A 268 1.74 -19.20 -11.96
CA CYS A 268 0.53 -18.94 -12.77
C CYS A 268 0.93 -18.72 -14.22
N THR A 269 0.42 -19.55 -15.13
CA THR A 269 0.57 -19.35 -16.58
C THR A 269 -0.64 -19.90 -17.34
N ASP A 270 -1.00 -19.23 -18.43
CA ASP A 270 -2.03 -19.63 -19.41
C ASP A 270 -1.44 -20.26 -20.68
N ALA A 271 -0.10 -20.38 -20.77
CA ALA A 271 0.58 -21.00 -21.91
C ALA A 271 0.30 -22.52 -21.96
N GLU A 272 -0.47 -22.95 -22.96
CA GLU A 272 -0.98 -24.32 -23.06
C GLU A 272 0.09 -25.37 -23.36
N ASP A 273 1.16 -24.98 -24.04
CA ASP A 273 2.24 -25.83 -24.52
C ASP A 273 3.22 -26.29 -23.42
N ILE A 274 3.29 -25.54 -22.32
CA ILE A 274 4.22 -25.78 -21.21
C ILE A 274 3.58 -26.33 -19.94
N TYR A 275 2.24 -26.43 -19.89
CA TYR A 275 1.55 -26.84 -18.67
C TYR A 275 1.98 -28.24 -18.19
N LEU A 276 1.89 -29.25 -19.06
CA LEU A 276 2.29 -30.63 -18.74
C LEU A 276 3.80 -30.78 -18.51
N PRO A 277 4.69 -30.18 -19.33
CA PRO A 277 6.13 -30.15 -19.04
C PRO A 277 6.48 -29.51 -17.69
N LEU A 278 5.85 -28.39 -17.32
CA LEU A 278 6.12 -27.73 -16.03
C LEU A 278 5.57 -28.51 -14.85
N GLU A 279 4.36 -29.07 -14.96
CA GLU A 279 3.78 -29.91 -13.89
C GLU A 279 4.68 -31.12 -13.62
N HIS A 280 5.20 -31.76 -14.69
CA HIS A 280 6.13 -32.87 -14.56
C HIS A 280 7.51 -32.45 -14.04
N TYR A 281 8.05 -31.33 -14.51
CA TYR A 281 9.39 -30.84 -14.17
C TYR A 281 9.48 -30.30 -12.74
N LEU A 282 8.51 -29.48 -12.33
CA LEU A 282 8.55 -28.82 -11.04
C LEU A 282 8.15 -29.77 -9.90
N ASN A 283 7.41 -30.85 -10.19
CA ASN A 283 6.80 -31.73 -9.19
C ASN A 283 6.08 -30.95 -8.08
N LYS A 284 5.57 -29.75 -8.41
CA LYS A 284 5.01 -28.73 -7.52
C LYS A 284 3.81 -28.06 -8.21
N ILE A 285 3.07 -27.29 -7.44
CA ILE A 285 1.78 -26.69 -7.83
C ILE A 285 1.99 -25.68 -8.97
N VAL A 286 1.52 -26.03 -10.16
CA VAL A 286 1.34 -25.10 -11.28
C VAL A 286 -0.15 -24.83 -11.37
N VAL A 287 -0.55 -23.57 -11.30
CA VAL A 287 -1.97 -23.20 -11.45
C VAL A 287 -2.18 -22.71 -12.87
N ARG A 288 -3.01 -23.45 -13.61
CA ARG A 288 -3.59 -22.92 -14.85
C ARG A 288 -4.75 -22.02 -14.46
N GLU A 289 -4.65 -20.75 -14.79
CA GLU A 289 -5.81 -19.89 -14.76
C GLU A 289 -6.64 -20.18 -16.03
N VAL A 290 -7.70 -20.98 -15.86
CA VAL A 290 -8.63 -21.29 -16.95
C VAL A 290 -9.72 -20.22 -16.96
N PHE A 291 -9.56 -19.16 -17.75
CA PHE A 291 -10.62 -18.16 -17.87
C PHE A 291 -11.68 -18.56 -18.89
N GLY A 292 -12.85 -18.93 -18.36
CA GLY A 292 -14.13 -18.68 -19.01
C GLY A 292 -14.82 -17.50 -18.35
N GLY A 293 -14.68 -16.30 -18.91
CA GLY A 293 -15.51 -15.12 -18.58
C GLY A 293 -14.74 -13.83 -18.30
N GLN A 294 -15.08 -12.77 -19.04
CA GLN A 294 -14.71 -11.40 -18.68
C GLN A 294 -15.35 -11.02 -17.35
N TYR A 295 -14.56 -10.60 -16.38
CA TYR A 295 -15.07 -10.00 -15.15
C TYR A 295 -14.46 -8.62 -14.94
N PRO A 296 -15.28 -7.54 -15.01
CA PRO A 296 -14.80 -6.18 -14.87
C PRO A 296 -14.50 -5.76 -13.41
N ASN A 297 -14.79 -6.58 -12.41
CA ASN A 297 -14.74 -6.20 -10.99
C ASN A 297 -14.11 -7.26 -10.06
N PHE A 298 -12.90 -7.75 -10.36
CA PHE A 298 -12.11 -8.47 -9.34
C PHE A 298 -11.22 -7.48 -8.59
N GLU A 299 -11.70 -7.07 -7.42
CA GLU A 299 -10.93 -6.46 -6.35
C GLU A 299 -10.33 -7.59 -5.51
N GLU A 300 -9.05 -7.48 -5.17
CA GLU A 300 -8.24 -8.46 -4.44
C GLU A 300 -7.74 -9.67 -5.27
N ALA A 301 -6.43 -9.89 -5.21
CA ALA A 301 -5.77 -11.04 -5.76
C ALA A 301 -6.11 -12.27 -4.90
N ASP A 302 -7.24 -12.91 -5.19
CA ASP A 302 -7.49 -14.28 -4.73
C ASP A 302 -6.46 -15.20 -5.40
N THR A 303 -5.32 -15.34 -4.72
CA THR A 303 -4.31 -16.34 -5.06
C THR A 303 -4.92 -17.69 -4.66
N TYR A 304 -5.53 -18.38 -5.63
CA TYR A 304 -5.94 -19.77 -5.43
C TYR A 304 -4.68 -20.63 -5.27
N ILE A 305 -4.21 -20.78 -4.03
CA ILE A 305 -3.25 -21.81 -3.66
C ILE A 305 -4.03 -23.13 -3.65
N PHE A 306 -3.98 -23.88 -4.75
CA PHE A 306 -4.35 -25.29 -4.70
C PHE A 306 -3.26 -26.03 -3.91
N SER A 307 -3.33 -26.00 -2.58
CA SER A 307 -2.55 -26.93 -1.78
C SER A 307 -3.00 -28.35 -2.17
N LYS A 308 -2.06 -29.18 -2.61
CA LYS A 308 -2.27 -30.63 -2.64
C LYS A 308 -2.50 -31.06 -1.20
N LYS A 309 -3.75 -31.12 -0.74
CA LYS A 309 -4.07 -31.96 0.42
C LYS A 309 -3.83 -33.40 -0.02
N GLU A 310 -3.10 -34.12 0.82
CA GLU A 310 -2.86 -35.57 0.74
C GLU A 310 -4.13 -36.35 0.38
#